data_AF-A0A9P6C1F0-F1
#
_entry.id   AF-A0A9P6C1F0-F1
#
_cell.length_a   1.000
_cell.length_b   1.000
_cell.length_c   1.000
_cell.angle_alpha   90.00
_cell.angle_beta   90.00
_cell.angle_gamma   90.00
#
_symmetry.space_group_name_H-M   'P 1'
#
loop_
_entity.id
_entity.type
_entity.pdbx_description
1 polymer ?
#
loop_
_entity_poly.entity_id
_entity_poly.type
_entity_poly.pdbx_seq_one_letter_code
_entity_poly.pdbx_strand_id
1 'polypeptide(L)'
;VPEENLASTYIPMWLSGHVFDPRDYAFYKKQCQLIMSLQCFHAALLHGGFLWRIVVEYVSLSEAVWGPWGIYNDDRYMFTVKDADGVEYVDDNLTVNEMDILCGVYLTFTGICDQMAKLLWYPLAYIFDGSGEDVGRWTDHNEMLWEKRNKSILNPNVN
;
A
#
# COMPACT_ATOMS: atom_id res chain seq x y z
N VAL A 1 -18.63 -9.49 -4.46
CA VAL A 1 -17.67 -8.61 -5.18
C VAL A 1 -17.45 -9.20 -6.57
N PRO A 2 -17.57 -8.43 -7.66
CA PRO A 2 -17.33 -8.95 -9.02
C PRO A 2 -15.89 -9.45 -9.18
N GLU A 3 -15.66 -10.50 -9.97
CA GLU A 3 -14.33 -11.10 -10.20
C GLU A 3 -13.29 -10.10 -10.74
N GLU A 4 -13.70 -9.06 -11.46
CA GLU A 4 -12.80 -8.02 -11.97
C GLU A 4 -12.13 -7.19 -10.86
N ASN A 5 -12.80 -7.01 -9.72
CA ASN A 5 -12.20 -6.30 -8.58
C ASN A 5 -11.13 -7.16 -7.88
N LEU A 6 -11.25 -8.49 -7.93
CA LEU A 6 -10.25 -9.41 -7.36
C LEU A 6 -8.96 -9.43 -8.17
N ALA A 7 -9.01 -9.21 -9.49
CA ALA A 7 -7.80 -9.13 -10.32
C ALA A 7 -6.86 -7.99 -9.90
N SER A 8 -7.42 -6.91 -9.33
CA SER A 8 -6.66 -5.75 -8.88
C SER A 8 -5.92 -5.96 -7.56
N THR A 9 -6.25 -6.99 -6.78
CA THR A 9 -5.62 -7.32 -5.49
C THR A 9 -4.50 -8.36 -5.60
N TYR A 10 -4.08 -8.70 -6.82
CA TYR A 10 -2.91 -9.54 -7.05
C TYR A 10 -1.64 -8.71 -7.26
N ILE A 11 -0.56 -9.15 -6.62
CA ILE A 11 0.78 -8.62 -6.82
C ILE A 11 1.25 -8.99 -8.23
N PRO A 12 1.62 -8.02 -9.09
CA PRO A 12 2.04 -8.34 -10.45
C PRO A 12 3.36 -9.11 -10.47
N MET A 13 3.46 -10.08 -11.38
CA MET A 13 4.64 -10.90 -11.59
C MET A 13 5.32 -10.56 -12.92
N TRP A 14 6.65 -10.49 -12.89
CA TRP A 14 7.49 -10.20 -14.06
C TRP A 14 8.55 -11.29 -14.28
N LEU A 15 8.91 -11.49 -15.54
CA LEU A 15 10.01 -12.37 -15.91
C LEU A 15 11.36 -11.81 -15.45
N SER A 16 12.35 -12.69 -15.34
CA SER A 16 13.71 -12.30 -14.97
C SER A 16 14.31 -11.33 -15.97
N GLY A 17 14.96 -10.28 -15.48
CA GLY A 17 15.65 -9.28 -16.31
C GLY A 17 14.76 -8.14 -16.83
N HIS A 18 13.50 -8.03 -16.38
CA HIS A 18 12.68 -6.84 -16.63
C HIS A 18 13.35 -5.60 -16.03
N VAL A 19 13.52 -4.57 -16.85
CA VAL A 19 14.06 -3.28 -16.41
C VAL A 19 12.87 -2.36 -16.15
N PHE A 20 12.65 -2.05 -14.87
CA PHE A 20 11.55 -1.20 -14.45
C PHE A 20 11.75 0.24 -14.95
N ASP A 21 10.71 0.77 -15.57
CA ASP A 21 10.75 2.09 -16.20
C ASP A 21 9.55 2.97 -15.80
N PRO A 22 9.48 4.24 -16.25
CA PRO A 22 8.39 5.14 -15.87
C PRO A 22 6.97 4.63 -16.23
N ARG A 23 6.82 3.72 -17.20
CA ARG A 23 5.54 3.09 -17.56
C ARG A 23 5.10 2.10 -16.48
N ASP A 24 6.02 1.36 -15.89
CA ASP A 24 5.72 0.47 -14.76
C ASP A 24 5.26 1.28 -13.54
N TYR A 25 5.90 2.43 -13.30
CA TYR A 25 5.46 3.34 -12.24
C TYR A 25 4.11 3.99 -12.54
N ALA A 26 3.82 4.29 -13.81
CA ALA A 26 2.48 4.74 -14.21
C ALA A 26 1.42 3.64 -14.04
N PHE A 27 1.77 2.38 -14.30
CA PHE A 27 0.91 1.23 -14.05
C PHE A 27 0.65 1.04 -12.55
N TYR A 28 1.70 1.12 -11.71
CA TYR A 28 1.58 1.13 -10.26
C TYR A 28 0.56 2.18 -9.78
N LYS A 29 0.67 3.42 -10.23
CA LYS A 29 -0.26 4.50 -9.84
C LYS A 29 -1.71 4.16 -10.17
N LYS A 30 -1.96 3.54 -11.33
CA LYS A 30 -3.31 3.07 -11.69
C LYS A 30 -3.78 1.93 -10.79
N GLN A 31 -2.90 1.00 -10.42
CA GLN A 31 -3.24 -0.06 -9.47
C GLN A 31 -3.57 0.49 -8.09
N CYS A 32 -2.81 1.46 -7.59
CA CYS A 32 -3.16 2.15 -6.35
C CYS A 32 -4.57 2.74 -6.44
N GLN A 33 -4.85 3.55 -7.47
CA GLN A 33 -6.18 4.15 -7.66
C GLN A 33 -7.31 3.11 -7.70
N LEU A 34 -7.08 1.96 -8.33
CA LEU A 34 -8.05 0.86 -8.38
C LEU A 34 -8.26 0.23 -7.00
N ILE A 35 -7.22 -0.25 -6.31
CA ILE A 35 -7.35 -0.85 -4.98
C ILE A 35 -7.98 0.13 -4.00
N MET A 36 -7.54 1.37 -4.07
CA MET A 36 -8.06 2.42 -3.24
C MET A 36 -9.57 2.58 -3.52
N SER A 37 -10.02 2.62 -4.79
CA SER A 37 -11.45 2.64 -5.17
C SER A 37 -12.28 1.44 -4.68
N LEU A 38 -11.63 0.35 -4.23
CA LEU A 38 -12.27 -0.83 -3.64
C LEU A 38 -12.50 -0.73 -2.12
N GLN A 39 -12.48 0.49 -1.56
CA GLN A 39 -13.01 0.81 -0.22
C GLN A 39 -12.12 0.40 0.97
N CYS A 40 -10.79 0.45 0.81
CA CYS A 40 -9.83 0.33 1.91
C CYS A 40 -9.08 1.65 2.22
N PHE A 41 -9.53 2.78 1.63
CA PHE A 41 -8.90 4.10 1.79
C PHE A 41 -8.79 4.52 3.26
N HIS A 42 -9.87 4.30 4.02
CA HIS A 42 -9.95 4.76 5.40
C HIS A 42 -8.93 4.03 6.26
N ALA A 43 -8.87 2.70 6.14
CA ALA A 43 -7.88 1.87 6.82
C ALA A 43 -6.44 2.28 6.47
N ALA A 44 -6.14 2.50 5.17
CA ALA A 44 -4.82 2.95 4.73
C ALA A 44 -4.44 4.34 5.24
N LEU A 45 -5.42 5.25 5.31
CA LEU A 45 -5.26 6.59 5.87
C LEU A 45 -4.99 6.52 7.38
N LEU A 46 -5.74 5.70 8.11
CA LEU A 46 -5.61 5.55 9.56
C LEU A 46 -4.35 4.78 9.98
N HIS A 47 -3.80 3.93 9.11
CA HIS A 47 -2.58 3.17 9.39
C HIS A 47 -1.35 4.07 9.60
N GLY A 48 -1.31 5.25 8.99
CA GLY A 48 -0.16 6.15 9.06
C GLY A 48 1.02 5.70 8.18
N GLY A 49 2.20 6.23 8.48
CA GLY A 49 3.45 5.88 7.79
C GLY A 49 3.40 6.09 6.27
N PHE A 50 4.10 5.20 5.54
CA PHE A 50 4.16 5.27 4.07
C PHE A 50 2.82 4.97 3.42
N LEU A 51 1.98 4.11 4.01
CA LEU A 51 0.64 3.82 3.47
C LEU A 51 -0.23 5.08 3.45
N TRP A 52 -0.27 5.82 4.57
CA TRP A 52 -0.93 7.12 4.63
C TRP A 52 -0.37 8.09 3.58
N ARG A 53 0.95 8.21 3.47
CA ARG A 53 1.57 9.16 2.53
C ARG A 53 1.24 8.85 1.07
N ILE A 54 1.16 7.56 0.72
CA ILE A 54 0.74 7.05 -0.60
C ILE A 54 -0.72 7.42 -0.88
N VAL A 55 -1.61 7.22 0.09
CA VAL A 55 -3.03 7.61 -0.03
C VAL A 55 -3.16 9.11 -0.25
N VAL A 56 -2.47 9.92 0.56
CA VAL A 56 -2.51 11.39 0.43
C VAL A 56 -1.98 11.89 -0.92
N GLU A 57 -1.02 11.18 -1.52
CA GLU A 57 -0.48 11.53 -2.83
C GLU A 57 -1.47 11.21 -3.97
N TYR A 58 -2.10 10.04 -3.92
CA TYR A 58 -2.81 9.48 -5.07
C TYR A 58 -4.34 9.57 -4.98
N VAL A 59 -4.88 9.98 -3.83
CA VAL A 59 -6.33 10.04 -3.55
C VAL A 59 -6.70 11.39 -2.95
N SER A 60 -7.89 11.88 -3.26
CA SER A 60 -8.42 13.04 -2.55
C SER A 60 -8.71 12.71 -1.09
N LEU A 61 -8.20 13.51 -0.15
CA LEU A 61 -8.48 13.34 1.27
C LEU A 61 -9.99 13.28 1.56
N SER A 62 -10.78 14.06 0.83
CA SER A 62 -12.24 14.09 0.97
C SER A 62 -12.92 12.75 0.72
N GLU A 63 -12.38 11.89 -0.13
CA GLU A 63 -12.91 10.54 -0.38
C GLU A 63 -12.47 9.57 0.72
N ALA A 64 -11.25 9.70 1.22
CA ALA A 64 -10.67 8.79 2.21
C ALA A 64 -11.31 8.89 3.61
N VAL A 65 -11.92 10.04 3.96
CA VAL A 65 -12.61 10.19 5.27
C VAL A 65 -13.97 9.49 5.30
N TRP A 66 -14.56 9.13 4.16
CA TRP A 66 -15.81 8.38 4.14
C TRP A 66 -15.52 6.89 4.41
N GLY A 67 -15.85 6.45 5.61
CA GLY A 67 -15.70 5.09 6.12
C GLY A 67 -16.01 5.04 7.63
N PRO A 68 -16.00 3.85 8.27
CA PRO A 68 -15.89 2.52 7.65
C PRO A 68 -17.10 2.17 6.78
N TRP A 69 -16.86 1.35 5.74
CA TRP A 69 -17.92 0.86 4.86
C TRP A 69 -18.57 -0.42 5.37
N GLY A 70 -17.83 -1.25 6.13
CA GLY A 70 -18.41 -2.41 6.83
C GLY A 70 -19.06 -3.43 5.90
N ILE A 71 -18.60 -3.51 4.65
CA ILE A 71 -19.21 -4.33 3.59
C ILE A 71 -18.75 -5.79 3.60
N TYR A 72 -17.69 -6.11 4.35
CA TYR A 72 -17.13 -7.45 4.45
C TYR A 72 -17.60 -8.13 5.75
N ASN A 73 -18.07 -9.37 5.62
CA ASN A 73 -18.38 -10.23 6.77
C ASN A 73 -17.19 -11.12 7.17
N ASP A 74 -15.98 -10.81 6.67
CA ASP A 74 -14.76 -11.59 6.89
C ASP A 74 -13.81 -10.75 7.73
N ASP A 75 -13.45 -11.27 8.90
CA ASP A 75 -12.62 -10.60 9.91
C ASP A 75 -11.26 -10.14 9.37
N ARG A 76 -10.77 -10.71 8.26
CA ARG A 76 -9.50 -10.28 7.64
C ARG A 76 -9.56 -8.86 7.07
N TYR A 77 -10.76 -8.41 6.71
CA TYR A 77 -11.00 -7.07 6.14
C TYR A 77 -11.59 -6.11 7.17
N MET A 78 -11.72 -6.54 8.43
CA MET A 78 -12.32 -5.74 9.49
C MET A 78 -11.34 -5.60 10.67
N PHE A 79 -11.29 -4.42 11.28
CA PHE A 79 -10.57 -4.16 12.51
C PHE A 79 -11.58 -3.96 13.63
N THR A 80 -11.58 -4.86 14.61
CA THR A 80 -12.58 -4.84 15.70
C THR A 80 -11.91 -4.70 17.06
N VAL A 81 -12.37 -3.74 17.85
CA VAL A 81 -11.95 -3.51 19.24
C VAL A 81 -13.17 -3.56 20.15
N LYS A 82 -13.04 -4.15 21.33
CA LYS A 82 -14.10 -4.16 22.36
C LYS A 82 -13.74 -3.25 23.52
N ASP A 83 -14.71 -2.49 24.01
CA ASP A 83 -14.54 -1.77 25.27
C ASP A 83 -14.75 -2.68 26.50
N ALA A 84 -14.67 -2.09 27.69
CA ALA A 84 -14.85 -2.80 28.96
C ALA A 84 -16.27 -3.35 29.17
N ASP A 85 -17.27 -2.77 28.50
CA ASP A 85 -18.67 -3.18 28.57
C ASP A 85 -19.02 -4.22 27.49
N GLY A 86 -18.06 -4.55 26.62
CA GLY A 86 -18.20 -5.54 25.55
C GLY A 86 -18.80 -4.98 24.27
N VAL A 87 -18.91 -3.64 24.13
CA VAL A 87 -19.34 -2.99 22.89
C VAL A 87 -18.25 -3.13 21.84
N GLU A 88 -18.63 -3.60 20.65
CA GLU A 88 -17.72 -3.76 19.52
C GLU A 88 -17.67 -2.48 18.68
N TYR A 89 -16.45 -1.97 18.47
CA TYR A 89 -16.13 -0.91 17.52
C TYR A 89 -15.45 -1.57 16.33
N VAL A 90 -15.99 -1.34 15.14
CA VAL A 90 -15.56 -2.00 13.91
C VAL A 90 -15.16 -0.94 12.89
N ASP A 91 -13.99 -1.10 12.30
CA ASP A 91 -13.47 -0.31 11.18
C ASP A 91 -13.06 -1.24 10.03
N ASP A 92 -12.85 -0.69 8.83
CA ASP A 92 -12.27 -1.45 7.73
C ASP A 92 -10.78 -1.74 8.03
N ASN A 93 -10.25 -2.86 7.53
CA ASN A 93 -8.85 -3.23 7.66
C ASN A 93 -8.20 -3.48 6.30
N LEU A 94 -6.89 -3.24 6.21
CA LEU A 94 -6.10 -3.63 5.06
C LEU A 94 -5.56 -5.06 5.24
N THR A 95 -5.70 -5.87 4.20
CA THR A 95 -4.96 -7.13 4.11
C THR A 95 -3.49 -6.89 3.77
N VAL A 96 -2.64 -7.86 4.10
CA VAL A 96 -1.20 -7.81 3.77
C VAL A 96 -0.97 -7.62 2.26
N ASN A 97 -1.80 -8.24 1.41
CA ASN A 97 -1.68 -8.08 -0.04
C ASN A 97 -2.02 -6.66 -0.50
N GLU A 98 -3.05 -6.05 0.06
CA GLU A 98 -3.41 -4.66 -0.26
C GLU A 98 -2.31 -3.70 0.19
N MET A 99 -1.74 -3.90 1.38
CA MET A 99 -0.56 -3.16 1.84
C MET A 99 0.63 -3.33 0.89
N ASP A 100 0.96 -4.57 0.50
CA ASP A 100 2.06 -4.86 -0.42
C ASP A 100 1.83 -4.16 -1.77
N ILE A 101 0.61 -4.17 -2.32
CA ILE A 101 0.33 -3.50 -3.60
C ILE A 101 0.40 -1.98 -3.45
N LEU A 102 -0.10 -1.41 -2.34
CA LEU A 102 0.04 0.03 -2.04
C LEU A 102 1.51 0.43 -1.96
N CYS A 103 2.37 -0.36 -1.31
CA CYS A 103 3.82 -0.18 -1.28
C CYS A 103 4.50 -0.41 -2.65
N GLY A 104 3.74 -0.85 -3.66
CA GLY A 104 4.21 -1.05 -5.03
C GLY A 104 5.05 -2.29 -5.18
N VAL A 105 4.67 -3.38 -4.51
CA VAL A 105 5.37 -4.66 -4.60
C VAL A 105 5.15 -5.29 -5.97
N TYR A 106 6.23 -5.84 -6.51
CA TYR A 106 6.26 -6.73 -7.67
C TYR A 106 7.05 -7.97 -7.33
N LEU A 107 6.65 -9.10 -7.91
CA LEU A 107 7.44 -10.32 -7.87
C LEU A 107 8.19 -10.45 -9.18
N THR A 108 9.50 -10.68 -9.12
CA THR A 108 10.32 -10.97 -10.30
C THR A 108 11.07 -12.27 -10.13
N PHE A 109 11.12 -13.09 -11.18
CA PHE A 109 11.99 -14.26 -11.17
C PHE A 109 13.45 -13.80 -11.16
N THR A 110 14.26 -14.43 -10.32
CA THR A 110 15.70 -14.13 -10.22
C THR A 110 16.52 -14.78 -11.36
N GLY A 111 15.91 -15.68 -12.13
CA GLY A 111 16.59 -16.51 -13.12
C GLY A 111 17.24 -17.76 -12.54
N ILE A 112 17.11 -17.99 -11.22
CA ILE A 112 17.59 -19.19 -10.53
C ILE A 112 16.37 -20.05 -10.14
N CYS A 113 16.09 -21.09 -10.93
CA CYS A 113 14.94 -21.99 -10.73
C CYS A 113 13.64 -21.19 -10.49
N ASP A 114 12.89 -21.53 -9.44
CA ASP A 114 11.64 -20.87 -9.04
C ASP A 114 11.85 -19.74 -8.01
N GLN A 115 13.10 -19.30 -7.79
CA GLN A 115 13.37 -18.23 -6.82
C GLN A 115 12.85 -16.89 -7.35
N MET A 116 11.98 -16.26 -6.56
CA MET A 116 11.48 -14.90 -6.79
C MET A 116 12.10 -13.90 -5.83
N ALA A 117 12.22 -12.66 -6.29
CA ALA A 117 12.53 -11.49 -5.48
C ALA A 117 11.33 -10.54 -5.44
N LYS A 118 11.14 -9.88 -4.29
CA LYS A 118 10.22 -8.74 -4.16
C LYS A 118 10.95 -7.46 -4.54
N LEU A 119 10.41 -6.72 -5.50
CA LEU A 119 10.77 -5.34 -5.78
C LEU A 119 9.66 -4.45 -5.26
N LEU A 120 9.98 -3.25 -4.79
CA LEU A 120 9.01 -2.35 -4.15
C LEU A 120 9.32 -0.89 -4.44
N TRP A 121 8.28 -0.09 -4.67
CA TRP A 121 8.42 1.36 -4.84
C TRP A 121 8.62 2.07 -3.51
N TYR A 122 7.95 1.64 -2.45
CA TYR A 122 8.04 2.22 -1.12
C TYR A 122 8.28 1.14 -0.06
N PRO A 123 8.86 1.49 1.11
CA PRO A 123 9.05 0.55 2.20
C PRO A 123 7.77 -0.19 2.56
N LEU A 124 7.89 -1.49 2.87
CA LEU A 124 6.75 -2.31 3.30
C LEU A 124 6.27 -1.83 4.68
N ALA A 125 4.95 -1.88 4.92
CA ALA A 125 4.35 -1.44 6.16
C ALA A 125 5.06 -2.04 7.38
N TYR A 126 5.16 -3.38 7.44
CA TYR A 126 5.81 -4.07 8.56
C TYR A 126 7.31 -3.76 8.76
N ILE A 127 8.00 -3.20 7.74
CA ILE A 127 9.40 -2.75 7.88
C ILE A 127 9.44 -1.37 8.52
N PHE A 128 8.46 -0.52 8.20
CA PHE A 128 8.33 0.81 8.77
C PHE A 128 7.76 0.76 10.20
N ASP A 129 6.74 -0.05 10.42
CA ASP A 129 6.02 -0.15 11.70
C ASP A 129 6.96 -0.59 12.82
N GLY A 130 7.00 0.17 13.91
CA GLY A 130 7.91 -0.07 15.04
C GLY A 130 9.39 0.18 14.75
N SER A 131 9.75 0.68 13.55
CA SER A 131 11.10 1.14 13.27
C SER A 131 11.41 2.46 14.00
N GLY A 132 12.68 2.90 13.98
CA GLY A 132 13.06 4.20 14.53
C GLY A 132 12.44 5.40 13.80
N GLU A 133 11.91 5.19 12.58
CA GLU A 133 11.21 6.21 11.80
C GLU A 133 9.70 6.26 12.11
N ASP A 134 9.17 5.23 12.77
CA ASP A 134 7.79 5.16 13.26
C ASP A 134 7.68 5.80 14.65
N VAL A 135 7.65 7.12 14.65
CA VAL A 135 7.50 7.94 15.86
C VAL A 135 6.03 8.35 16.12
N GLY A 136 5.07 7.68 15.48
CA GLY A 136 3.63 7.95 15.61
C GLY A 136 3.13 9.20 14.87
N ARG A 137 3.99 9.87 14.09
CA ARG A 137 3.60 10.98 13.20
C ARG A 137 4.50 11.04 11.98
N TRP A 138 3.99 11.59 10.88
CA TRP A 138 4.82 11.89 9.71
C TRP A 138 5.76 13.06 10.01
N THR A 139 7.07 12.83 9.90
CA THR A 139 8.11 13.81 10.22
C THR A 139 8.71 14.44 8.96
N ASP A 140 9.42 15.56 9.11
CA ASP A 140 10.19 16.15 8.01
C ASP A 140 11.25 15.19 7.46
N HIS A 141 11.77 14.28 8.30
CA HIS A 141 12.68 13.23 7.86
C HIS A 141 11.97 12.22 6.95
N ASN A 142 10.78 11.78 7.33
CA ASN A 142 9.95 10.88 6.52
C ASN A 142 9.59 11.53 5.17
N GLU A 143 9.22 12.82 5.16
CA GLU A 143 8.94 13.54 3.92
C GLU A 143 10.20 13.66 3.03
N MET A 144 11.37 13.91 3.62
CA MET A 144 12.64 13.92 2.86
C MET A 144 12.93 12.56 2.22
N LEU A 145 12.72 11.45 2.94
CA LEU A 145 12.88 10.09 2.39
C LEU A 145 11.90 9.84 1.25
N TRP A 146 10.64 10.25 1.41
CA TRP A 146 9.61 10.19 0.37
C TRP A 146 9.99 10.97 -0.89
N GLU A 147 10.39 12.23 -0.74
CA GLU A 147 10.83 13.06 -1.86
C GLU A 147 12.05 12.48 -2.57
N LYS A 148 13.05 12.03 -1.79
CA LYS A 148 14.26 11.39 -2.34
C LYS A 148 13.89 10.16 -3.15
N ARG A 149 12.98 9.33 -2.62
CA ARG A 149 12.52 8.13 -3.31
C ARG A 149 11.80 8.48 -4.61
N ASN A 150 10.86 9.43 -4.59
CA ASN A 150 10.15 9.87 -5.79
C ASN A 150 11.08 10.46 -6.85
N LYS A 151 12.09 11.24 -6.44
CA LYS A 151 13.13 11.74 -7.36
C LYS A 151 13.89 10.59 -8.01
N SER A 152 14.26 9.55 -7.26
CA SER A 152 14.96 8.37 -7.81
C SER A 152 14.10 7.56 -8.79
N ILE A 153 12.79 7.49 -8.56
CA ILE A 153 11.85 6.77 -9.43
C ILE A 153 11.66 7.52 -10.76
N LEU A 154 11.52 8.85 -10.70
CA LEU A 154 11.30 9.67 -11.88
C LEU A 154 12.58 9.94 -12.68
N ASN A 155 13.74 9.97 -12.01
CA ASN A 155 15.05 10.22 -12.60
C ASN A 155 16.03 9.09 -12.26
N PRO A 156 15.88 7.89 -12.84
CA PRO A 156 16.74 6.74 -12.53
C PRO A 156 18.22 6.95 -12.87
N ASN A 157 18.57 8.02 -13.60
CA ASN A 157 19.93 8.36 -14.02
C ASN A 157 20.64 9.40 -13.12
N VAL A 158 20.03 9.84 -12.02
CA VAL A 158 20.65 10.80 -11.09
C VAL A 158 20.97 10.07 -9.79
N ASN A 159 22.23 9.61 -9.69
CA ASN A 159 22.84 9.12 -8.44
C ASN A 159 23.51 10.29 -7.70
#